data_AF-A0A7C6FHU4-F1
#
_entry.id   AF-A0A7C6FHU4-F1
#
_cell.length_a   1.000
_cell.length_b   1.000
_cell.length_c   1.000
_cell.angle_alpha   90.00
_cell.angle_beta   90.00
_cell.angle_gamma   90.00
#
_symmetry.space_group_name_H-M   'P 1'
#
loop_
_entity.id
_entity.type
_entity.pdbx_description
1 polymer ?
#
loop_
_entity_poly.entity_id
_entity_poly.type
_entity_poly.pdbx_seq_one_letter_code
_entity_poly.pdbx_strand_id
1 'polypeptide(L)'
;MTKLMVTRVQSENLLEMAQNRLMLDEHLVAHANLDVRDKKSRNALFWAIKTSHKHNTDLLLTYNSSLFVQPNYHALFHTIKYNDLRTFTLLLELGEDIN
;
A
#
# COMPACT_ATOMS: atom_id res chain seq x y z
N MET A 1 -13.23 24.59 1.34
CA MET A 1 -12.22 23.57 1.70
C MET A 1 -10.99 23.81 0.85
N THR A 2 -9.80 23.91 1.45
CA THR A 2 -8.55 24.09 0.71
C THR A 2 -8.08 22.77 0.12
N LYS A 3 -7.32 22.81 -1.00
CA LYS A 3 -6.75 21.63 -1.67
C LYS A 3 -6.03 20.68 -0.69
N LEU A 4 -5.33 21.24 0.30
CA LEU A 4 -4.65 20.52 1.37
C LEU A 4 -5.60 19.71 2.29
N MET A 5 -6.77 20.26 2.64
CA MET A 5 -7.76 19.54 3.44
C MET A 5 -8.36 18.37 2.68
N VAL A 6 -8.60 18.53 1.36
CA VAL A 6 -9.14 17.46 0.51
C VAL A 6 -8.14 16.31 0.35
N THR A 7 -6.87 16.62 0.05
CA THR A 7 -5.82 15.61 -0.06
C THR A 7 -5.63 14.85 1.26
N ARG A 8 -5.65 15.55 2.40
CA ARG A 8 -5.54 14.90 3.72
C ARG A 8 -6.68 13.90 3.97
N VAL A 9 -7.92 14.31 3.73
CA VAL A 9 -9.10 13.44 3.93
C VAL A 9 -9.07 12.23 2.99
N GLN A 10 -8.68 12.42 1.72
CA GLN A 10 -8.54 11.31 0.76
C GLN A 10 -7.47 10.29 1.21
N SER A 11 -6.37 10.78 1.78
CA SER A 11 -5.27 9.93 2.24
C SER A 11 -5.63 9.13 3.49
N GLU A 12 -6.33 9.76 4.44
CA GLU A 12 -6.85 9.09 5.63
C GLU A 12 -7.89 8.02 5.25
N ASN A 13 -8.78 8.34 4.31
CA ASN A 13 -9.80 7.41 3.79
C ASN A 13 -9.15 6.22 3.06
N LEU A 14 -8.14 6.45 2.22
CA LEU A 14 -7.41 5.38 1.52
C LEU A 14 -6.82 4.34 2.48
N LEU A 15 -6.18 4.79 3.57
CA LEU A 15 -5.60 3.88 4.56
C LEU A 15 -6.68 3.07 5.28
N GLU A 16 -7.79 3.71 5.65
CA GLU A 16 -8.93 3.03 6.28
C GLU A 16 -9.59 2.00 5.33
N MET A 17 -9.77 2.35 4.06
CA MET A 17 -10.29 1.45 3.03
C MET A 17 -9.39 0.21 2.86
N ALA A 18 -8.07 0.40 2.80
CA ALA A 18 -7.10 -0.69 2.71
C ALA A 18 -7.15 -1.61 3.94
N GLN A 19 -7.34 -1.06 5.14
CA GLN A 19 -7.51 -1.82 6.38
C GLN A 19 -8.79 -2.67 6.38
N ASN A 20 -9.87 -2.07 5.90
CA ASN A 20 -11.21 -2.66 5.88
C ASN A 20 -11.48 -3.52 4.64
N ARG A 21 -10.44 -3.88 3.88
CA ARG A 21 -10.56 -4.80 2.74
C ARG A 21 -11.43 -4.26 1.60
N LEU A 22 -11.60 -2.94 1.55
CA LEU A 22 -12.38 -2.26 0.52
C LEU A 22 -11.53 -2.08 -0.74
N MET A 23 -12.16 -2.20 -1.91
CA MET A 23 -11.47 -1.94 -3.18
C MET A 23 -11.13 -0.45 -3.28
N LEU A 24 -9.87 -0.17 -3.61
CA LEU A 24 -9.41 1.18 -3.87
C LEU A 24 -9.69 1.55 -5.33
N ASP A 25 -10.13 2.80 -5.52
CA ASP A 25 -10.32 3.38 -6.85
C ASP A 25 -9.07 4.12 -7.29
N GLU A 26 -8.76 4.04 -8.58
CA GLU A 26 -7.61 4.69 -9.21
C GLU A 26 -7.61 6.20 -8.96
N HIS A 27 -8.78 6.85 -9.08
CA HIS A 27 -8.93 8.28 -8.81
C HIS A 27 -8.54 8.64 -7.38
N LEU A 28 -8.88 7.80 -6.39
CA LEU A 28 -8.52 8.03 -5.00
C LEU A 28 -7.00 7.90 -4.82
N VAL A 29 -6.40 6.82 -5.33
CA VAL A 29 -4.96 6.55 -5.20
C VAL A 29 -4.13 7.64 -5.89
N ALA A 30 -4.56 8.13 -7.05
CA ALA A 30 -3.86 9.18 -7.81
C ALA A 30 -3.82 10.55 -7.11
N HIS A 31 -4.77 10.84 -6.21
CA HIS A 31 -4.89 12.13 -5.54
C HIS A 31 -4.61 12.08 -4.03
N ALA A 32 -4.47 10.87 -3.48
CA ALA A 32 -4.14 10.63 -2.09
C ALA A 32 -2.63 10.56 -1.87
N ASN A 33 -2.20 10.88 -0.65
CA ASN A 33 -0.87 10.60 -0.17
C ASN A 33 -0.78 9.12 0.27
N LEU A 34 0.04 8.34 -0.44
CA LEU A 34 0.23 6.90 -0.19
C LEU A 34 1.17 6.60 0.98
N ASP A 35 1.87 7.61 1.49
CA ASP A 35 2.77 7.48 2.65
C ASP A 35 2.05 7.65 3.98
N VAL A 36 0.72 7.80 3.97
CA VAL A 36 -0.06 7.80 5.20
C VAL A 36 0.06 6.45 5.89
N ARG A 37 0.33 6.53 7.19
CA ARG A 37 0.61 5.36 8.04
C ARG A 37 -0.35 5.31 9.21
N ASP A 38 -0.67 4.09 9.63
CA ASP A 38 -1.48 3.85 10.82
C ASP A 38 -0.68 4.04 12.11
N LYS A 39 -1.32 3.80 13.27
CA LYS A 39 -0.71 3.91 14.60
C LYS A 39 0.49 2.98 14.83
N LYS A 40 0.69 1.96 14.00
CA LYS A 40 1.85 1.06 14.02
C LYS A 40 2.83 1.37 12.88
N SER A 41 2.72 2.56 12.30
CA SER A 41 3.53 3.05 11.18
C SER A 41 3.40 2.21 9.90
N ARG A 42 2.25 1.56 9.70
CA ARG A 42 1.99 0.72 8.52
C ARG A 42 1.23 1.48 7.45
N ASN A 43 1.67 1.42 6.20
CA ASN A 43 1.01 2.09 5.08
C ASN A 43 -0.10 1.23 4.45
N ALA A 44 -0.75 1.73 3.41
CA ALA A 44 -1.83 1.03 2.71
C ALA A 44 -1.37 -0.29 2.06
N LEU A 45 -0.15 -0.32 1.52
CA LEU A 45 0.41 -1.52 0.86
C LEU A 45 0.61 -2.67 1.86
N PHE A 46 1.02 -2.39 3.10
CA PHE A 46 1.05 -3.39 4.18
C PHE A 46 -0.30 -4.12 4.28
N TRP A 47 -1.38 -3.35 4.32
CA TRP A 47 -2.72 -3.88 4.53
C TRP A 47 -3.21 -4.68 3.33
N ALA A 48 -2.95 -4.20 2.12
CA ALA A 48 -3.26 -4.94 0.89
C ALA A 48 -2.57 -6.32 0.85
N ILE A 49 -1.28 -6.39 1.21
CA ILE A 49 -0.53 -7.66 1.28
C ILE A 49 -1.08 -8.57 2.40
N LYS A 50 -1.22 -8.04 3.61
CA LYS A 50 -1.70 -8.81 4.78
C LYS A 50 -3.06 -9.46 4.54
N THR A 51 -3.92 -8.81 3.76
CA THR A 51 -5.30 -9.25 3.47
C THR A 51 -5.42 -9.99 2.14
N SER A 52 -4.32 -10.15 1.42
CA SER A 52 -4.22 -10.72 0.07
C SER A 52 -5.16 -10.04 -0.95
N HIS A 53 -5.31 -8.71 -0.84
CA HIS A 53 -6.06 -7.92 -1.81
C HIS A 53 -5.21 -7.58 -3.03
N LYS A 54 -5.29 -8.47 -4.03
CA LYS A 54 -4.56 -8.35 -5.31
C LYS A 54 -4.81 -7.02 -6.01
N HIS A 55 -6.07 -6.62 -6.16
CA HIS A 55 -6.44 -5.33 -6.80
C HIS A 55 -5.77 -4.13 -6.14
N ASN A 56 -5.90 -4.00 -4.82
CA ASN A 56 -5.29 -2.90 -4.09
C ASN A 56 -3.76 -2.95 -4.12
N THR A 57 -3.18 -4.16 -4.09
CA THR A 57 -1.73 -4.35 -4.17
C THR A 57 -1.20 -3.86 -5.51
N ASP A 58 -1.79 -4.33 -6.62
CA ASP A 58 -1.38 -3.95 -7.97
C ASP A 58 -1.53 -2.44 -8.20
N LEU A 59 -2.64 -1.85 -7.72
CA LEU A 59 -2.90 -0.42 -7.84
C LEU A 59 -1.89 0.40 -7.03
N LEU A 60 -1.62 0.05 -5.77
CA LEU A 60 -0.66 0.76 -4.92
C LEU A 60 0.77 0.66 -5.45
N LEU A 61 1.15 -0.47 -6.06
CA LEU A 61 2.45 -0.64 -6.70
C LEU A 61 2.57 0.19 -7.99
N THR A 62 1.51 0.24 -8.80
CA THR A 62 1.46 1.05 -10.03
C THR A 62 1.67 2.54 -9.73
N TYR A 63 1.17 3.00 -8.59
CA TYR A 63 1.30 4.40 -8.15
C TYR A 63 2.53 4.66 -7.26
N ASN A 64 3.54 3.78 -7.28
CA ASN A 64 4.80 3.94 -6.56
C ASN A 64 4.64 4.17 -5.04
N SER A 65 3.71 3.46 -4.39
CA SER A 65 3.61 3.48 -2.93
C SER A 65 4.91 2.98 -2.28
N SER A 66 5.33 3.61 -1.17
CA SER A 66 6.51 3.19 -0.41
C SER A 66 6.50 1.68 -0.11
N LEU A 67 7.53 0.97 -0.56
CA LEU A 67 7.69 -0.46 -0.29
C LEU A 67 8.19 -0.74 1.14
N PHE A 68 8.66 0.27 1.88
CA PHE A 68 8.86 0.19 3.32
C PHE A 68 7.52 0.31 4.06
N VAL A 69 6.80 -0.81 4.05
CA VAL A 69 5.41 -0.88 4.49
C VAL A 69 5.23 -0.79 6.01
N GLN A 70 6.28 -1.05 6.79
CA GLN A 70 6.34 -0.81 8.24
C GLN A 70 7.78 -0.41 8.65
N PRO A 71 8.02 0.11 9.87
CA PRO A 71 9.35 0.50 10.29
C PRO A 71 10.34 -0.67 10.18
N ASN A 72 11.41 -0.47 9.43
CA ASN A 72 12.49 -1.44 9.21
C ASN A 72 12.10 -2.71 8.42
N TYR A 73 10.91 -2.78 7.82
CA TYR A 73 10.55 -3.94 6.99
C TYR A 73 9.97 -3.53 5.64
N HIS A 74 10.55 -4.13 4.61
CA HIS A 74 10.10 -4.08 3.23
C HIS A 74 8.84 -4.93 3.00
N ALA A 75 8.06 -4.60 1.98
CA ALA A 75 6.89 -5.34 1.52
C ALA A 75 7.19 -6.84 1.32
N LEU A 76 8.36 -7.16 0.75
CA LEU A 76 8.85 -8.53 0.51
C LEU A 76 8.86 -9.40 1.78
N PHE A 77 9.21 -8.83 2.94
CA PHE A 77 9.18 -9.60 4.19
C PHE A 77 7.76 -10.08 4.53
N HIS A 78 6.77 -9.23 4.27
CA HIS A 78 5.38 -9.53 4.53
C HIS A 78 4.78 -10.49 3.51
N THR A 79 5.19 -10.44 2.26
CA THR A 79 4.73 -11.43 1.26
C THR A 79 5.17 -12.84 1.64
N ILE A 80 6.40 -13.02 2.13
CA ILE A 80 6.87 -14.31 2.66
C ILE A 80 6.08 -14.72 3.90
N LYS A 81 5.93 -13.81 4.87
CA LYS A 81 5.19 -14.07 6.12
C LYS A 81 3.74 -14.50 5.90
N TYR A 82 3.08 -13.96 4.88
CA TYR A 82 1.68 -14.25 4.55
C TYR A 82 1.52 -15.24 3.38
N ASN A 83 2.62 -15.84 2.90
CA ASN A 83 2.64 -16.76 1.78
C ASN A 83 2.00 -16.21 0.48
N ASP A 84 2.19 -14.91 0.23
CA ASP A 84 1.72 -14.23 -0.99
C ASP A 84 2.80 -14.27 -2.08
N LEU A 85 2.96 -15.46 -2.68
CA LEU A 85 3.94 -15.71 -3.74
C LEU A 85 3.73 -14.85 -4.99
N ARG A 86 2.47 -14.47 -5.28
CA ARG A 86 2.16 -13.60 -6.42
C ARG A 86 2.76 -12.23 -6.21
N THR A 87 2.46 -11.59 -5.08
CA THR A 87 2.99 -10.26 -4.77
C THR A 87 4.51 -10.30 -4.58
N PHE A 88 5.05 -11.39 -4.03
CA PHE A 88 6.49 -11.60 -3.96
C PHE A 88 7.14 -11.57 -5.36
N THR A 89 6.57 -12.32 -6.32
CA THR A 89 7.09 -12.35 -7.70
C THR A 89 6.94 -10.98 -8.37
N LEU A 90 5.80 -10.32 -8.20
CA LEU A 90 5.55 -8.99 -8.76
C LEU A 90 6.54 -7.94 -8.25
N LEU A 91 6.88 -7.97 -6.96
CA LEU A 91 7.87 -7.08 -6.35
C LEU A 91 9.29 -7.34 -6.89
N LEU A 92 9.63 -8.61 -7.19
CA LEU A 92 10.92 -8.94 -7.82
C LEU A 92 10.99 -8.48 -9.29
N GLU A 93 9.88 -8.61 -10.03
CA GLU A 93 9.77 -8.16 -11.43
C GLU A 93 9.88 -6.64 -11.58
N LEU A 94 9.47 -5.88 -10.56
CA LEU A 94 9.62 -4.42 -10.50
C LEU A 94 11.09 -3.96 -10.43
N GLY A 95 12.06 -4.88 -10.37
CA GLY A 95 13.49 -4.58 -10.41
C GLY A 95 14.08 -4.19 -9.06
N GLU A 96 13.40 -4.53 -7.96
CA GLU A 96 13.89 -4.28 -6.61
C GLU A 96 15.17 -5.08 -6.33
N ASP A 97 16.26 -4.38 -6.05
CA ASP A 97 17.52 -4.99 -5.61
C ASP A 97 17.31 -5.57 -4.21
N ILE A 98 17.38 -6.89 -4.11
CA ILE A 98 17.15 -7.67 -2.88
C ILE A 98 18.42 -7.83 -2.03
N ASN A 99 19.51 -7.13 -2.36
CA ASN A 99 20.79 -7.15 -1.65
C ASN A 99 20.82 -6.28 -0.38
#